data_AF-A0AB72XR79-F1
#
_entry.id   AF-A0AB72XR79-F1
#
_cell.length_a   1.000
_cell.length_b   1.000
_cell.length_c   1.000
_cell.angle_alpha   90.00
_cell.angle_beta   90.00
_cell.angle_gamma   90.00
#
_symmetry.space_group_name_H-M   'P 1'
#
loop_
_entity.id
_entity.type
_entity.pdbx_description
1 polymer ?
#
loop_
_entity_poly.entity_id
_entity_poly.type
_entity_poly.pdbx_seq_one_letter_code
_entity_poly.pdbx_strand_id
1 'polypeptide(L)'
;MIQVCSQCGTRWNVRERQRVWCPRCRGTLLAPLADMPAEARWRTPARPRVPTASDTRRTPPRLPPGFRWIAVRPGAAPPPRHGPRLRGPTPRYAGIPRWGLTDHVDQAPVPASAKAGPSPAAVRTTLLVSLLVFSIAVVVFVVRYVLLVINRNTLLNSVVASASVWLGVLVSLAAIAAAGTTIVLLVRWLVARRAAAFMHQGLPERRSARELWAGCLLPMVNLLWAPLYVIELALVEDRYTRLRRPIVVWWIVWIVSNAISMFAFATSWVTDAQGIANNTTMMVLAYLCAAAAVAAAARVFEGFEQKPVERPAHRWVVVNTDGRSAPASSVAVELDGQEPAA
;
A
#
# COMPACT_ATOMS: atom_id res chain seq x y z
N MET A 1 33.44 -16.19 -31.92
CA MET A 1 34.68 -16.29 -31.11
C MET A 1 35.03 -17.78 -31.01
N ILE A 2 36.29 -18.22 -31.03
CA ILE A 2 36.62 -19.67 -30.98
C ILE A 2 37.27 -19.99 -29.63
N GLN A 3 36.77 -21.02 -28.94
CA GLN A 3 37.40 -21.58 -27.75
C GLN A 3 38.12 -22.88 -28.10
N VAL A 4 39.28 -23.10 -27.49
CA VAL A 4 40.09 -24.30 -27.66
C VAL A 4 40.11 -25.06 -26.34
N CYS A 5 39.90 -26.37 -26.40
CA CYS A 5 40.03 -27.21 -25.22
C CYS A 5 41.51 -27.44 -24.88
N SER A 6 41.87 -27.25 -23.61
CA SER A 6 43.23 -27.47 -23.09
C SER A 6 43.67 -28.93 -23.17
N GLN A 7 42.73 -29.88 -23.13
CA GLN A 7 42.99 -31.32 -23.12
C GLN A 7 43.05 -31.94 -24.52
N CYS A 8 42.00 -31.76 -25.34
CA CYS A 8 41.89 -32.45 -26.64
C CYS A 8 42.15 -31.54 -27.85
N GLY A 9 42.49 -30.26 -27.64
CA GLY A 9 42.76 -29.29 -28.71
C GLY A 9 41.56 -28.99 -29.63
N THR A 10 40.38 -29.54 -29.36
CA THR A 10 39.21 -29.38 -30.22
C THR A 10 38.68 -27.95 -30.15
N ARG A 11 38.38 -27.38 -31.31
CA ARG A 11 37.98 -25.98 -31.48
C ARG A 11 36.47 -25.86 -31.57
N TRP A 12 35.87 -25.03 -30.71
CA TRP A 12 34.42 -24.83 -30.62
C TRP A 12 34.06 -23.38 -30.96
N ASN A 13 33.03 -23.19 -31.79
CA ASN A 13 32.55 -21.88 -32.17
C ASN A 13 31.58 -21.33 -31.12
N VAL A 14 31.97 -20.25 -30.44
CA VAL A 14 31.13 -19.48 -29.51
C VAL A 14 30.33 -18.48 -30.34
N ARG A 15 29.13 -18.89 -30.76
CA ARG A 15 28.14 -18.00 -31.39
C ARG A 15 27.01 -17.60 -30.44
N GLU A 16 26.49 -18.53 -29.64
CA GLU A 16 25.28 -18.25 -28.84
C GLU A 16 25.45 -18.40 -27.32
N ARG A 17 26.40 -19.21 -26.83
CA ARG A 17 26.66 -19.34 -25.38
C ARG A 17 28.09 -19.78 -25.11
N GLN A 18 28.77 -19.08 -24.21
CA GLN A 18 30.10 -19.47 -23.71
C GLN A 18 29.97 -20.78 -22.92
N ARG A 19 30.80 -21.77 -23.26
CA ARG A 19 30.82 -23.05 -22.54
C ARG A 19 32.13 -23.14 -21.76
N VAL A 20 32.04 -23.57 -20.51
CA VAL A 20 33.20 -23.72 -19.63
C VAL A 20 33.88 -25.10 -19.86
N TRP A 21 33.12 -26.09 -20.34
CA TRP A 21 33.57 -27.48 -20.48
C TRP A 21 33.43 -27.99 -21.92
N CYS A 22 34.42 -28.73 -22.40
CA CYS A 22 34.41 -29.32 -23.73
C CYS A 22 33.43 -30.51 -23.79
N PRO A 23 32.46 -30.54 -24.72
CA PRO A 23 31.51 -31.66 -24.79
C PRO A 23 32.14 -32.97 -25.29
N ARG A 24 33.37 -32.94 -25.84
CA ARG A 24 34.05 -34.15 -26.33
C ARG A 24 34.88 -34.88 -25.26
N CYS A 25 35.61 -34.15 -24.42
CA CYS A 25 36.52 -34.73 -23.43
C CYS A 25 36.27 -34.23 -22.00
N ARG A 26 35.27 -33.36 -21.80
CA ARG A 26 34.99 -32.65 -20.53
C ARG A 26 36.14 -31.79 -19.98
N GLY A 27 37.23 -31.62 -20.71
CA GLY A 27 38.32 -30.70 -20.35
C GLY A 27 37.90 -29.22 -20.41
N THR A 28 38.65 -28.37 -19.71
CA THR A 28 38.38 -26.92 -19.65
C THR A 28 38.56 -26.26 -21.02
N LEU A 29 37.58 -25.43 -21.40
CA LEU A 29 37.70 -24.58 -22.59
C LEU A 29 38.39 -23.28 -22.18
N LEU A 30 39.53 -22.98 -22.80
CA LEU A 30 40.26 -21.75 -22.54
C LEU A 30 39.39 -20.54 -22.92
N ALA A 31 39.33 -19.55 -22.05
CA ALA A 31 38.63 -18.31 -22.32
C ALA A 31 39.22 -17.67 -23.59
N PRO A 32 38.38 -17.23 -24.54
CA PRO A 32 38.90 -16.53 -25.69
C PRO A 32 39.49 -15.21 -25.18
N LEU A 33 40.80 -15.01 -25.38
CA LEU A 33 41.51 -13.77 -25.07
C LEU A 33 40.83 -12.62 -25.82
N ALA A 34 39.95 -11.91 -25.11
CA ALA A 34 39.53 -10.58 -25.49
C ALA A 34 40.59 -9.66 -24.89
N ASP A 35 41.48 -9.13 -25.73
CA ASP A 35 42.10 -7.81 -25.57
C ASP A 35 43.02 -7.53 -26.75
N MET A 36 42.44 -6.96 -27.80
CA MET A 36 43.14 -6.03 -28.67
C MET A 36 42.25 -4.78 -28.72
N PRO A 37 42.72 -3.60 -28.29
CA PRO A 37 41.89 -2.40 -28.30
C PRO A 37 41.41 -2.11 -29.71
N ALA A 38 40.09 -1.94 -29.85
CA ALA A 38 39.38 -1.78 -31.11
C ALA A 38 39.67 -0.45 -31.84
N GLU A 39 40.55 0.40 -31.29
CA GLU A 39 40.81 1.76 -31.76
C GLU A 39 41.72 1.84 -33.00
N ALA A 40 42.45 0.78 -33.34
CA ALA A 40 43.32 0.78 -34.52
C ALA A 40 42.59 0.48 -35.84
N ARG A 41 41.31 0.08 -35.80
CA ARG A 41 40.58 -0.42 -36.98
C ARG A 41 40.01 0.67 -37.90
N TRP A 42 39.95 1.94 -37.48
CA TRP A 42 39.31 3.02 -38.25
C TRP A 42 40.13 4.31 -38.33
N ARG A 43 41.45 4.23 -38.50
CA ARG A 43 42.21 5.38 -39.01
C ARG A 43 42.19 5.37 -40.53
N THR A 44 41.34 6.19 -41.12
CA THR A 44 41.43 6.60 -42.52
C THR A 44 42.76 7.32 -42.71
N PRO A 45 43.68 6.84 -43.57
CA PRO A 45 44.88 7.61 -43.86
C PRO A 45 44.48 8.88 -44.60
N ALA A 46 44.79 10.04 -44.02
CA ALA A 46 44.77 11.30 -44.75
C ALA A 46 45.71 11.18 -45.95
N ARG A 47 45.20 11.52 -47.13
CA ARG A 47 45.84 11.40 -48.44
C ARG A 47 47.15 12.23 -48.47
N PRO A 48 48.32 11.65 -48.80
CA PRO A 48 49.40 12.41 -49.39
C PRO A 48 49.51 12.14 -50.90
N ARG A 49 49.96 13.17 -51.61
CA ARG A 49 50.20 13.26 -53.05
C ARG A 49 50.96 12.05 -53.61
N VAL A 50 50.55 11.63 -54.80
CA VAL A 50 51.24 10.65 -55.66
C VAL A 50 52.60 11.21 -56.10
N PRO A 51 53.66 10.38 -56.07
CA PRO A 51 54.39 10.12 -57.31
C PRO A 51 54.49 8.62 -57.64
N THR A 52 54.83 8.41 -58.89
CA THR A 52 54.81 7.19 -59.72
C THR A 52 55.65 6.00 -59.22
N ALA A 53 55.07 4.81 -59.44
CA ALA A 53 55.63 3.48 -59.62
C ALA A 53 57.08 3.18 -59.18
N SER A 54 57.22 2.24 -58.24
CA SER A 54 58.23 1.17 -58.32
C SER A 54 57.68 -0.10 -57.68
N ASP A 55 57.99 -1.23 -58.33
CA ASP A 55 57.46 -2.55 -58.05
C ASP A 55 58.12 -3.15 -56.80
N THR A 56 57.61 -2.80 -55.61
CA THR A 56 58.07 -3.40 -54.35
C THR A 56 57.24 -4.63 -53.99
N ARG A 57 57.84 -5.80 -54.20
CA ARG A 57 57.37 -7.11 -53.73
C ARG A 57 57.13 -7.05 -52.21
N ARG A 58 55.86 -6.95 -51.79
CA ARG A 58 55.47 -6.92 -50.37
C ARG A 58 55.70 -8.28 -49.72
N THR A 59 56.73 -8.39 -48.90
CA THR A 59 56.92 -9.51 -47.99
C THR A 59 55.83 -9.49 -46.91
N PRO A 60 55.10 -10.59 -46.65
CA PRO A 60 54.07 -10.62 -45.63
C PRO A 60 54.68 -10.53 -44.22
N PRO A 61 54.01 -9.87 -43.26
CA PRO A 61 54.48 -9.77 -41.89
C PRO A 61 54.58 -11.16 -41.24
N ARG A 62 55.74 -11.50 -40.68
CA ARG A 62 55.94 -12.73 -39.90
C ARG A 62 55.18 -12.62 -38.58
N LEU A 63 54.22 -13.52 -38.37
CA LEU A 63 53.46 -13.65 -37.12
C LEU A 63 54.31 -14.33 -36.02
N PRO A 64 54.05 -14.06 -34.73
CA PRO A 64 54.64 -14.79 -33.61
C PRO A 64 54.36 -16.32 -33.68
N PRO A 65 55.26 -17.16 -33.13
CA PRO A 65 55.08 -18.60 -33.12
C PRO A 65 53.76 -19.00 -32.43
N GLY A 66 53.00 -19.91 -33.06
CA GLY A 66 51.68 -20.35 -32.60
C GLY A 66 50.49 -19.74 -33.35
N PHE A 67 50.70 -18.72 -34.19
CA PHE A 67 49.65 -18.10 -34.99
C PHE A 67 49.78 -18.46 -36.47
N ARG A 68 48.70 -18.96 -37.07
CA ARG A 68 48.60 -19.27 -38.50
C ARG A 68 47.49 -18.42 -39.11
N TRP A 69 47.79 -17.68 -40.18
CA TRP A 69 46.76 -17.06 -41.00
C TRP A 69 45.85 -18.15 -41.59
N ILE A 70 44.55 -18.05 -41.32
CA ILE A 70 43.53 -18.87 -41.96
C ILE A 70 42.61 -17.88 -42.67
N ALA A 71 42.68 -17.86 -44.00
CA ALA A 71 41.72 -17.12 -44.81
C ALA A 71 40.40 -17.89 -44.78
N VAL A 72 39.44 -17.42 -43.99
CA VAL A 72 38.07 -17.95 -44.00
C VAL A 72 37.32 -17.22 -45.10
N ARG A 73 36.58 -17.96 -45.93
CA ARG A 73 35.67 -17.38 -46.93
C ARG A 73 34.71 -16.45 -46.18
N PRO A 74 34.63 -15.15 -46.53
CA PRO A 74 33.69 -14.23 -45.90
C PRO A 74 32.30 -14.86 -45.96
N GLY A 75 31.57 -14.86 -44.84
CA GLY A 75 30.17 -15.26 -44.83
C GLY A 75 29.37 -14.44 -45.84
N ALA A 76 28.16 -14.92 -46.19
CA ALA A 76 27.26 -14.22 -47.12
C ALA A 76 27.22 -12.72 -46.81
N ALA A 77 27.35 -11.90 -47.85
CA ALA A 77 27.37 -10.45 -47.72
C ALA A 77 26.14 -10.01 -46.90
N PRO A 78 26.31 -9.17 -45.87
CA PRO A 78 25.19 -8.58 -45.17
C PRO A 78 24.23 -7.95 -46.19
N PRO A 79 22.90 -8.03 -45.99
CA PRO A 79 21.96 -7.39 -46.88
C PRO A 79 22.33 -5.91 -47.03
N PRO A 80 22.20 -5.33 -48.22
CA PRO A 80 22.54 -3.92 -48.44
C PRO A 80 21.74 -3.08 -47.46
N ARG A 81 22.45 -2.32 -46.62
CA ARG A 81 21.80 -1.36 -45.72
C ARG A 81 21.03 -0.38 -46.59
N HIS A 82 19.74 -0.20 -46.30
CA HIS A 82 18.97 0.90 -46.88
C HIS A 82 19.76 2.20 -46.66
N GLY A 83 19.95 2.96 -47.73
CA GLY A 83 20.70 4.21 -47.69
C GLY A 83 20.13 5.17 -46.64
N PRO A 84 20.92 6.16 -46.19
CA PRO A 84 20.42 7.18 -45.28
C PRO A 84 19.16 7.81 -45.88
N ARG A 85 18.03 7.74 -45.17
CA ARG A 85 16.89 8.59 -45.51
C ARG A 85 17.39 10.02 -45.44
N LEU A 86 17.25 10.81 -46.51
CA LEU A 86 17.50 12.25 -46.45
C LEU A 86 16.66 12.77 -45.28
N ARG A 87 17.33 13.13 -44.18
CA ARG A 87 16.67 13.94 -43.16
C ARG A 87 16.35 15.24 -43.87
N GLY A 88 15.11 15.69 -43.75
CA GLY A 88 14.65 16.94 -44.34
C GLY A 88 15.59 18.11 -43.96
N PRO A 89 15.42 19.27 -44.60
CA PRO A 89 16.25 20.44 -44.33
C PRO A 89 16.37 20.70 -42.82
N THR A 90 17.59 21.00 -42.37
CA THR A 90 17.86 21.37 -40.98
C THR A 90 16.85 22.43 -40.53
N PRO A 91 16.14 22.23 -39.41
CA PRO A 91 15.15 23.18 -38.92
C PRO A 91 15.76 24.58 -38.82
N ARG A 92 15.18 25.56 -39.50
CA ARG A 92 15.55 26.97 -39.35
C ARG A 92 14.66 27.56 -38.27
N TYR A 93 15.25 27.85 -37.12
CA TYR A 93 14.57 28.59 -36.06
C TYR A 93 14.78 30.08 -36.32
N ALA A 94 13.70 30.88 -36.22
CA ALA A 94 13.76 32.32 -36.39
C ALA A 94 14.51 33.04 -35.24
N GLY A 95 14.90 32.32 -34.19
CA GLY A 95 15.64 32.83 -33.04
C GLY A 95 16.53 31.77 -32.41
N ILE A 96 17.40 32.22 -31.50
CA ILE A 96 18.35 31.36 -30.78
C ILE A 96 17.57 30.36 -29.92
N PRO A 97 17.72 29.05 -30.11
CA PRO A 97 16.97 28.06 -29.36
C PRO A 97 17.49 28.01 -27.91
N ARG A 98 16.60 28.18 -26.93
CA ARG A 98 16.93 28.27 -25.50
C ARG A 98 16.92 26.90 -24.80
N TRP A 99 17.58 25.90 -25.37
CA TRP A 99 17.77 24.59 -24.74
C TRP A 99 18.86 24.64 -23.66
N GLY A 100 18.78 25.64 -22.77
CA GLY A 100 19.45 25.52 -21.48
C GLY A 100 18.68 24.54 -20.61
N LEU A 101 19.34 23.93 -19.63
CA LEU A 101 18.68 23.25 -18.52
C LEU A 101 17.98 24.32 -17.67
N THR A 102 16.88 24.87 -18.18
CA THR A 102 15.98 25.68 -17.38
C THR A 102 15.21 24.72 -16.50
N ASP A 103 15.51 24.77 -15.21
CA ASP A 103 14.75 24.09 -14.16
C ASP A 103 13.34 24.70 -14.11
N HIS A 104 12.51 24.28 -15.05
CA HIS A 104 11.08 24.51 -14.98
C HIS A 104 10.58 23.60 -13.88
N VAL A 105 10.55 24.15 -12.66
CA VAL A 105 9.72 23.60 -11.60
C VAL A 105 8.28 23.88 -12.06
N ASP A 106 7.75 23.01 -12.91
CA ASP A 106 6.32 22.96 -13.15
C ASP A 106 5.70 22.93 -11.76
N GLN A 107 4.96 23.99 -11.39
CA GLN A 107 4.12 23.94 -10.22
C GLN A 107 3.17 22.79 -10.47
N ALA A 108 3.47 21.63 -9.87
CA ALA A 108 2.57 20.50 -9.90
C ALA A 108 1.19 21.04 -9.56
N PRO A 109 0.17 20.84 -10.42
CA PRO A 109 -1.16 21.36 -10.18
C PRO A 109 -1.49 21.07 -8.73
N VAL A 110 -1.74 22.12 -7.93
CA VAL A 110 -2.08 21.97 -6.52
C VAL A 110 -3.17 20.91 -6.49
N PRO A 111 -2.92 19.71 -5.94
CA PRO A 111 -3.86 18.62 -6.06
C PRO A 111 -5.15 19.17 -5.49
N ALA A 112 -6.22 19.14 -6.30
CA ALA A 112 -7.53 19.63 -5.89
C ALA A 112 -7.80 19.06 -4.51
N SER A 113 -7.90 19.94 -3.51
CA SER A 113 -7.93 19.60 -2.09
C SER A 113 -8.75 18.33 -1.90
N ALA A 114 -8.09 17.23 -1.54
CA ALA A 114 -8.74 15.94 -1.36
C ALA A 114 -9.95 16.18 -0.46
N LYS A 115 -11.15 15.84 -0.95
CA LYS A 115 -12.42 16.17 -0.29
C LYS A 115 -12.29 15.92 1.21
N ALA A 116 -12.40 16.99 2.00
CA ALA A 116 -12.22 16.91 3.44
C ALA A 116 -13.18 15.85 4.02
N GLY A 117 -12.60 14.86 4.69
CA GLY A 117 -13.36 13.85 5.42
C GLY A 117 -14.16 14.46 6.57
N PRO A 118 -15.09 13.69 7.17
CA PRO A 118 -15.74 14.11 8.40
C PRO A 118 -14.69 14.40 9.48
N SER A 119 -14.95 15.40 10.33
CA SER A 119 -14.01 15.74 11.40
C SER A 119 -13.86 14.57 12.38
N PRO A 120 -12.65 14.29 12.91
CA PRO A 120 -12.45 13.20 13.86
C PRO A 120 -13.32 13.35 15.12
N ALA A 121 -13.56 14.60 15.55
CA ALA A 121 -14.45 14.90 16.67
C ALA A 121 -15.90 14.45 16.38
N ALA A 122 -16.43 14.69 15.18
CA ALA A 122 -17.79 14.27 14.81
C ALA A 122 -17.93 12.73 14.74
N VAL A 123 -16.88 12.03 14.30
CA VAL A 123 -16.86 10.56 14.30
C VAL A 123 -16.85 10.03 15.73
N ARG A 124 -16.00 10.59 16.61
CA ARG A 124 -15.95 10.23 18.04
C ARG A 124 -17.28 10.44 18.75
N THR A 125 -17.89 11.62 18.59
CA THR A 125 -19.18 11.92 19.22
C THR A 125 -20.26 10.99 18.72
N THR A 126 -20.30 10.69 17.41
CA THR A 126 -21.28 9.76 16.86
C THR A 126 -21.08 8.34 17.38
N LEU A 127 -19.84 7.84 17.45
CA LEU A 127 -19.54 6.53 18.03
C LEU A 127 -19.97 6.44 19.50
N LEU A 128 -19.73 7.50 20.28
CA LEU A 128 -20.17 7.58 21.68
C LEU A 128 -21.70 7.61 21.80
N VAL A 129 -22.38 8.44 21.01
CA VAL A 129 -23.85 8.52 21.00
C VAL A 129 -24.45 7.18 20.61
N SER A 130 -23.93 6.50 19.58
CA SER A 130 -24.43 5.19 19.17
C SER A 130 -24.19 4.13 20.23
N LEU A 131 -23.03 4.14 20.90
CA LEU A 131 -22.77 3.25 22.03
C LEU A 131 -23.77 3.46 23.16
N LEU A 132 -24.09 4.72 23.49
CA LEU A 132 -25.09 5.06 24.49
C LEU A 132 -26.49 4.59 24.07
N VAL A 133 -26.89 4.83 22.82
CA VAL A 133 -28.20 4.41 22.29
C VAL A 133 -28.35 2.88 22.37
N PHE A 134 -27.33 2.11 21.96
CA PHE A 134 -27.37 0.66 22.08
C PHE A 134 -27.40 0.20 23.54
N SER A 135 -26.66 0.87 24.43
CA SER A 135 -26.68 0.56 25.87
C SER A 135 -28.05 0.83 26.49
N ILE A 136 -28.72 1.92 26.10
CA ILE A 136 -30.09 2.24 26.51
C ILE A 136 -31.07 1.20 25.96
N ALA A 137 -30.89 0.76 24.71
CA ALA A 137 -31.71 -0.30 24.12
C ALA A 137 -31.62 -1.61 24.92
N VAL A 138 -30.42 -2.00 25.35
CA VAL A 138 -30.22 -3.16 26.25
C VAL A 138 -31.06 -3.01 27.50
N VAL A 139 -30.96 -1.87 28.20
CA VAL A 139 -31.73 -1.63 29.43
C VAL A 139 -33.23 -1.70 29.19
N VAL A 140 -33.73 -1.06 28.13
CA VAL A 140 -35.17 -1.09 27.78
C VAL A 140 -35.66 -2.51 27.53
N PHE A 141 -34.90 -3.32 26.79
CA PHE A 141 -35.30 -4.70 26.50
C PHE A 141 -35.15 -5.63 27.71
N VAL A 142 -34.21 -5.37 28.62
CA VAL A 142 -34.12 -6.06 29.93
C VAL A 142 -35.34 -5.72 30.78
N VAL A 143 -35.72 -4.44 30.88
CA VAL A 143 -36.94 -4.02 31.59
C VAL A 143 -38.17 -4.69 30.98
N ARG A 144 -38.27 -4.71 29.65
CA ARG A 144 -39.35 -5.43 28.95
C ARG A 144 -39.39 -6.91 29.32
N TYR A 145 -38.25 -7.59 29.35
CA TYR A 145 -38.16 -8.98 29.76
C TYR A 145 -38.64 -9.19 31.21
N VAL A 146 -38.20 -8.34 32.14
CA VAL A 146 -38.63 -8.38 33.53
C VAL A 146 -40.15 -8.17 33.65
N LEU A 147 -40.72 -7.21 32.90
CA LEU A 147 -42.16 -7.00 32.85
C LEU A 147 -42.91 -8.23 32.32
N LEU A 148 -42.36 -8.96 31.34
CA LEU A 148 -42.95 -10.23 30.87
C LEU A 148 -42.94 -11.31 31.97
N VAL A 149 -41.85 -11.41 32.73
CA VAL A 149 -41.75 -12.35 33.85
C VAL A 149 -42.75 -12.02 34.97
N ILE A 150 -42.91 -10.73 35.29
CA ILE A 150 -43.92 -10.27 36.27
C ILE A 150 -45.33 -10.54 35.73
N ASN A 151 -45.58 -10.23 34.45
CA ASN A 151 -46.88 -10.43 33.81
C ASN A 151 -47.33 -11.90 33.84
N ARG A 152 -46.40 -12.85 33.96
CA ARG A 152 -46.71 -14.28 34.09
C ARG A 152 -47.50 -14.61 35.36
N ASN A 153 -47.21 -13.92 36.47
CA ASN A 153 -47.80 -14.20 37.78
C ASN A 153 -48.79 -13.11 38.23
N THR A 154 -48.79 -11.95 37.59
CA THR A 154 -49.68 -10.83 37.90
C THR A 154 -50.16 -10.20 36.61
N LEU A 155 -51.46 -9.94 36.46
CA LEU A 155 -51.98 -9.23 35.29
C LEU A 155 -51.43 -7.80 35.28
N LEU A 156 -50.56 -7.48 34.31
CA LEU A 156 -50.02 -6.14 34.17
C LEU A 156 -51.13 -5.17 33.73
N ASN A 157 -51.09 -3.93 34.20
CA ASN A 157 -51.97 -2.88 33.71
C ASN A 157 -51.74 -2.67 32.20
N SER A 158 -52.84 -2.60 31.42
CA SER A 158 -52.80 -2.46 29.95
C SER A 158 -52.00 -1.25 29.46
N VAL A 159 -52.00 -0.13 30.22
CA VAL A 159 -51.22 1.07 29.91
C VAL A 159 -49.72 0.78 30.03
N VAL A 160 -49.30 0.07 31.10
CA VAL A 160 -47.89 -0.29 31.32
C VAL A 160 -47.41 -1.27 30.24
N ALA A 161 -48.24 -2.25 29.90
CA ALA A 161 -47.94 -3.20 28.82
C ALA A 161 -47.77 -2.48 27.48
N SER A 162 -48.71 -1.57 27.15
CA SER A 162 -48.66 -0.77 25.92
C SER A 162 -47.43 0.15 25.89
N ALA A 163 -47.13 0.83 26.99
CA ALA A 163 -45.96 1.70 27.11
C ALA A 163 -44.65 0.92 26.91
N SER A 164 -44.54 -0.30 27.46
CA SER A 164 -43.36 -1.15 27.27
C SER A 164 -43.15 -1.54 25.80
N VAL A 165 -44.24 -1.85 25.07
CA VAL A 165 -44.17 -2.17 23.64
C VAL A 165 -43.70 -0.96 22.84
N TRP A 166 -44.32 0.21 23.04
CA TRP A 166 -43.95 1.43 22.32
C TRP A 166 -42.54 1.91 22.65
N LEU A 167 -42.10 1.82 23.90
CA LEU A 167 -40.73 2.14 24.29
C LEU A 167 -39.72 1.25 23.57
N GLY A 168 -40.02 -0.04 23.43
CA GLY A 168 -39.22 -0.98 22.64
C GLY A 168 -39.13 -0.59 21.16
N VAL A 169 -40.24 -0.15 20.56
CA VAL A 169 -40.26 0.33 19.16
C VAL A 169 -39.43 1.61 19.01
N LEU A 170 -39.63 2.60 19.88
CA LEU A 170 -38.92 3.88 19.84
C LEU A 170 -37.40 3.69 19.99
N VAL A 171 -36.96 2.86 20.94
CA VAL A 171 -35.53 2.61 21.13
C VAL A 171 -34.93 1.82 19.97
N SER A 172 -35.71 0.93 19.34
CA SER A 172 -35.27 0.21 18.13
C SER A 172 -35.08 1.14 16.95
N LEU A 173 -36.00 2.11 16.75
CA LEU A 173 -35.87 3.14 15.71
C LEU A 173 -34.65 4.04 15.95
N ALA A 174 -34.43 4.46 17.20
CA ALA A 174 -33.25 5.21 17.58
C ALA A 174 -31.96 4.42 17.31
N ALA A 175 -31.94 3.12 17.63
CA ALA A 175 -30.81 2.24 17.37
C ALA A 175 -30.53 2.06 15.87
N ILE A 176 -31.57 1.95 15.02
CA ILE A 176 -31.41 1.89 13.56
C ILE A 176 -30.84 3.22 13.03
N ALA A 177 -31.34 4.36 13.49
CA ALA A 177 -30.81 5.67 13.09
C ALA A 177 -29.35 5.87 13.52
N ALA A 178 -29.01 5.46 14.75
CA ALA A 178 -27.65 5.48 15.27
C ALA A 178 -26.71 4.56 14.47
N ALA A 179 -27.16 3.34 14.14
CA ALA A 179 -26.41 2.41 13.29
C ALA A 179 -26.14 3.03 11.90
N GLY A 180 -27.18 3.54 11.25
CA GLY A 180 -27.09 4.14 9.92
C GLY A 180 -26.15 5.35 9.87
N THR A 181 -26.27 6.27 10.84
CA THR A 181 -25.39 7.44 10.94
C THR A 181 -23.94 7.04 11.19
N THR A 182 -23.70 6.06 12.07
CA THR A 182 -22.36 5.52 12.35
C THR A 182 -21.72 4.91 11.11
N ILE A 183 -22.46 4.06 10.38
CA ILE A 183 -21.98 3.42 9.15
C ILE A 183 -21.64 4.49 8.10
N VAL A 184 -22.54 5.45 7.86
CA VAL A 184 -22.31 6.54 6.90
C VAL A 184 -21.05 7.33 7.24
N LEU A 185 -20.87 7.73 8.50
CA LEU A 185 -19.70 8.51 8.90
C LEU A 185 -18.41 7.70 8.83
N LEU A 186 -18.41 6.44 9.26
CA LEU A 186 -17.23 5.57 9.17
C LEU A 186 -16.84 5.30 7.71
N VAL A 187 -17.81 5.08 6.82
CA VAL A 187 -17.52 4.89 5.38
C VAL A 187 -16.98 6.18 4.77
N ARG A 188 -17.57 7.35 5.08
CA ARG A 188 -17.05 8.64 4.61
C ARG A 188 -15.64 8.91 5.11
N TRP A 189 -15.36 8.61 6.38
CA TRP A 189 -14.02 8.70 6.96
C TRP A 189 -13.05 7.76 6.25
N LEU A 190 -13.44 6.50 6.04
CA LEU A 190 -12.61 5.49 5.39
C LEU A 190 -12.23 5.90 3.96
N VAL A 191 -13.21 6.36 3.17
CA VAL A 191 -12.98 6.84 1.79
C VAL A 191 -12.03 8.03 1.78
N ALA A 192 -12.24 9.02 2.65
CA ALA A 192 -11.38 10.20 2.72
C ALA A 192 -9.95 9.86 3.16
N ARG A 193 -9.81 8.98 4.17
CA ARG A 193 -8.52 8.56 4.70
C ARG A 193 -7.73 7.72 3.71
N ARG A 194 -8.39 6.79 3.00
CA ARG A 194 -7.77 6.02 1.93
C ARG A 194 -7.26 6.94 0.82
N ALA A 195 -8.10 7.85 0.32
CA ALA A 195 -7.68 8.82 -0.68
C ALA A 195 -6.43 9.61 -0.23
N ALA A 196 -6.37 10.04 1.03
CA ALA A 196 -5.19 10.74 1.56
C ALA A 196 -3.94 9.84 1.65
N ALA A 197 -4.08 8.60 2.10
CA ALA A 197 -2.98 7.65 2.26
C ALA A 197 -2.38 7.23 0.91
N PHE A 198 -3.22 6.95 -0.10
CA PHE A 198 -2.78 6.60 -1.45
C PHE A 198 -2.11 7.78 -2.15
N MET A 199 -2.62 9.00 -1.97
CA MET A 199 -1.99 10.22 -2.48
C MET A 199 -0.59 10.45 -1.86
N HIS A 200 -0.40 10.19 -0.57
CA HIS A 200 0.92 10.28 0.09
C HIS A 200 1.94 9.29 -0.48
N GLN A 201 1.48 8.08 -0.85
CA GLN A 201 2.32 7.03 -1.42
C GLN A 201 2.53 7.20 -2.95
N GLY A 202 1.90 8.20 -3.58
CA GLY A 202 1.98 8.44 -5.03
C GLY A 202 1.31 7.35 -5.88
N LEU A 203 0.45 6.52 -5.29
CA LEU A 203 -0.25 5.44 -5.97
C LEU A 203 -1.70 5.83 -6.29
N PRO A 204 -2.23 5.51 -7.47
CA PRO A 204 -3.65 5.70 -7.73
C PRO A 204 -4.49 4.75 -6.85
N GLU A 205 -5.61 5.26 -6.31
CA GLU A 205 -6.57 4.44 -5.55
C GLU A 205 -7.11 3.33 -6.45
N ARG A 206 -7.00 2.07 -6.00
CA ARG A 206 -7.40 0.90 -6.81
C ARG A 206 -8.91 0.74 -6.96
N ARG A 207 -9.71 1.31 -6.06
CA ARG A 207 -11.16 1.07 -5.95
C ARG A 207 -11.94 2.36 -6.09
N SER A 208 -13.07 2.31 -6.77
CA SER A 208 -13.96 3.48 -6.86
C SER A 208 -14.67 3.73 -5.53
N ALA A 209 -15.03 4.99 -5.23
CA ALA A 209 -15.80 5.30 -4.02
C ALA A 209 -17.14 4.54 -3.95
N ARG A 210 -17.75 4.25 -5.12
CA ARG A 210 -19.01 3.48 -5.20
C ARG A 210 -18.82 2.03 -4.77
N GLU A 211 -17.73 1.39 -5.14
CA GLU A 211 -17.39 0.03 -4.69
C GLU A 211 -17.14 -0.03 -3.18
N LEU A 212 -16.49 1.00 -2.62
CA LEU A 212 -16.29 1.10 -1.16
C LEU A 212 -17.63 1.21 -0.43
N TRP A 213 -18.54 2.06 -0.93
CA TRP A 213 -19.89 2.16 -0.39
C TRP A 213 -20.69 0.87 -0.51
N ALA A 214 -20.70 0.26 -1.70
CA ALA A 214 -21.42 -0.99 -1.95
C ALA A 214 -20.89 -2.13 -1.07
N GLY A 215 -19.56 -2.26 -0.95
CA GLY A 215 -18.92 -3.28 -0.13
C GLY A 215 -19.19 -3.13 1.37
N CYS A 216 -19.45 -1.90 1.86
CA CYS A 216 -19.78 -1.66 3.26
C CYS A 216 -21.28 -1.74 3.57
N LEU A 217 -22.15 -1.37 2.61
CA LEU A 217 -23.60 -1.32 2.82
C LEU A 217 -24.33 -2.62 2.48
N LEU A 218 -23.85 -3.42 1.51
CA LEU A 218 -24.53 -4.68 1.19
C LEU A 218 -24.43 -5.65 2.37
N PRO A 219 -25.56 -6.11 2.92
CA PRO A 219 -25.56 -7.15 3.94
C PRO A 219 -24.84 -8.40 3.44
N MET A 220 -24.20 -9.14 4.35
CA MET A 220 -23.38 -10.34 4.09
C MET A 220 -22.06 -10.04 3.36
N VAL A 221 -22.07 -9.22 2.32
CA VAL A 221 -20.84 -8.78 1.62
C VAL A 221 -19.97 -7.96 2.57
N ASN A 222 -20.59 -7.07 3.34
CA ASN A 222 -19.91 -6.23 4.32
C ASN A 222 -19.17 -6.98 5.43
N LEU A 223 -19.51 -8.25 5.70
CA LEU A 223 -18.84 -9.08 6.69
C LEU A 223 -17.39 -9.35 6.30
N LEU A 224 -17.08 -9.38 5.00
CA LEU A 224 -15.74 -9.64 4.48
C LEU A 224 -15.08 -8.36 3.95
N TRP A 225 -15.85 -7.56 3.20
CA TRP A 225 -15.31 -6.43 2.46
C TRP A 225 -14.95 -5.23 3.35
N ALA A 226 -15.78 -4.89 4.35
CA ALA A 226 -15.46 -3.76 5.23
C ALA A 226 -14.17 -3.99 6.04
N PRO A 227 -13.93 -5.16 6.66
CA PRO A 227 -12.65 -5.48 7.30
C PRO A 227 -11.48 -5.48 6.31
N LEU A 228 -11.66 -6.03 5.12
CA LEU A 228 -10.63 -6.06 4.09
C LEU A 228 -10.20 -4.64 3.67
N TYR A 229 -11.13 -3.71 3.53
CA TYR A 229 -10.79 -2.30 3.25
C TYR A 229 -9.99 -1.63 4.36
N VAL A 230 -10.26 -1.97 5.62
CA VAL A 230 -9.51 -1.46 6.76
C VAL A 230 -8.11 -2.10 6.83
N ILE A 231 -7.99 -3.38 6.52
CA ILE A 231 -6.70 -4.09 6.45
C ILE A 231 -5.83 -3.50 5.34
N GLU A 232 -6.38 -3.31 4.14
CA GLU A 232 -5.67 -2.66 3.03
C GLU A 232 -5.16 -1.27 3.42
N LEU A 233 -5.98 -0.46 4.08
CA LEU A 233 -5.56 0.86 4.57
C LEU A 233 -4.41 0.74 5.59
N ALA A 234 -4.52 -0.19 6.55
CA ALA A 234 -3.48 -0.42 7.55
C ALA A 234 -2.15 -0.90 6.93
N LEU A 235 -2.20 -1.63 5.82
CA LEU A 235 -1.01 -2.05 5.07
C LEU A 235 -0.38 -0.87 4.31
N VAL A 236 -1.19 0.00 3.70
CA VAL A 236 -0.71 1.18 2.97
C VAL A 236 -0.05 2.20 3.90
N GLU A 237 -0.55 2.34 5.11
CA GLU A 237 0.04 3.22 6.13
C GLU A 237 1.13 2.52 6.97
N ASP A 238 1.50 1.27 6.66
CA ASP A 238 2.49 0.45 7.40
C ASP A 238 2.21 0.31 8.92
N ARG A 239 0.91 0.29 9.29
CA ARG A 239 0.43 0.18 10.68
C ARG A 239 -0.24 -1.14 11.00
N TYR A 240 -0.20 -2.09 10.08
CA TYR A 240 -0.91 -3.37 10.21
C TYR A 240 -0.48 -4.16 11.45
N THR A 241 0.82 -4.21 11.77
CA THR A 241 1.35 -4.97 12.92
C THR A 241 0.72 -4.54 14.25
N ARG A 242 0.55 -3.23 14.44
CA ARG A 242 -0.09 -2.61 15.62
C ARG A 242 -1.61 -2.76 15.61
N LEU A 243 -2.24 -2.56 14.45
CA LEU A 243 -3.70 -2.54 14.32
C LEU A 243 -4.33 -3.92 14.09
N ARG A 244 -3.52 -4.95 13.84
CA ARG A 244 -4.00 -6.32 13.58
C ARG A 244 -4.94 -6.82 14.68
N ARG A 245 -4.56 -6.68 15.96
CA ARG A 245 -5.37 -7.18 17.07
C ARG A 245 -6.72 -6.42 17.20
N PRO A 246 -6.74 -5.06 17.23
CA PRO A 246 -7.99 -4.31 17.17
C PRO A 246 -8.88 -4.67 15.98
N ILE A 247 -8.31 -4.79 14.78
CA ILE A 247 -9.07 -5.10 13.56
C ILE A 247 -9.69 -6.50 13.64
N VAL A 248 -8.93 -7.51 14.06
CA VAL A 248 -9.44 -8.89 14.18
C VAL A 248 -10.52 -9.00 15.25
N VAL A 249 -10.33 -8.36 16.42
CA VAL A 249 -11.36 -8.35 17.48
C VAL A 249 -12.63 -7.70 16.98
N TRP A 250 -12.52 -6.52 16.36
CA TRP A 250 -13.67 -5.84 15.75
C TRP A 250 -14.35 -6.71 14.70
N TRP A 251 -13.58 -7.39 13.84
CA TRP A 251 -14.13 -8.26 12.80
C TRP A 251 -14.92 -9.44 13.37
N ILE A 252 -14.38 -10.13 14.39
CA ILE A 252 -15.08 -11.24 15.05
C ILE A 252 -16.37 -10.74 15.70
N VAL A 253 -16.29 -9.64 16.48
CA VAL A 253 -17.46 -9.06 17.14
C VAL A 253 -18.51 -8.61 16.12
N TRP A 254 -18.08 -8.07 14.98
CA TRP A 254 -18.95 -7.67 13.88
C TRP A 254 -19.71 -8.86 13.27
N ILE A 255 -19.02 -9.98 13.00
CA ILE A 255 -19.66 -11.21 12.49
C ILE A 255 -20.68 -11.74 13.51
N VAL A 256 -20.28 -11.86 14.78
CA VAL A 256 -21.15 -12.36 15.85
C VAL A 256 -22.37 -11.46 16.01
N SER A 257 -22.18 -10.14 16.00
CA SER A 257 -23.29 -9.18 16.08
C SER A 257 -24.27 -9.33 14.92
N ASN A 258 -23.79 -9.50 13.68
CA ASN A 258 -24.68 -9.69 12.53
C ASN A 258 -25.41 -11.03 12.59
N ALA A 259 -24.75 -12.11 13.02
CA ALA A 259 -25.38 -13.41 13.16
C ALA A 259 -26.53 -13.38 14.20
N ILE A 260 -26.28 -12.77 15.36
CA ILE A 260 -27.29 -12.61 16.42
C ILE A 260 -28.44 -11.72 15.94
N SER A 261 -28.14 -10.57 15.32
CA SER A 261 -29.16 -9.67 14.77
C SER A 261 -30.01 -10.33 13.68
N MET A 262 -29.40 -11.13 12.80
CA MET A 262 -30.12 -11.87 11.76
C MET A 262 -31.04 -12.92 12.36
N PHE A 263 -30.57 -13.67 13.36
CA PHE A 263 -31.40 -14.64 14.08
C PHE A 263 -32.58 -13.93 14.77
N ALA A 264 -32.30 -12.86 15.49
CA ALA A 264 -33.32 -12.11 16.23
C ALA A 264 -34.36 -11.47 15.30
N PHE A 265 -33.95 -11.02 14.11
CA PHE A 265 -34.86 -10.57 13.06
C PHE A 265 -35.70 -11.73 12.50
N ALA A 266 -35.11 -12.90 12.26
CA ALA A 266 -35.84 -14.07 11.78
C ALA A 266 -36.90 -14.56 12.78
N THR A 267 -36.63 -14.42 14.09
CA THR A 267 -37.56 -14.83 15.16
C THR A 267 -38.56 -13.77 15.59
N SER A 268 -38.58 -12.58 14.97
CA SER A 268 -39.42 -11.47 15.43
C SER A 268 -40.92 -11.69 15.24
N TRP A 269 -41.31 -12.66 14.40
CA TRP A 269 -42.70 -12.95 14.03
C TRP A 269 -43.40 -13.95 14.95
N VAL A 270 -42.70 -14.51 15.93
CA VAL A 270 -43.27 -15.50 16.83
C VAL A 270 -44.26 -14.83 17.79
N THR A 271 -45.48 -15.36 17.85
CA THR A 271 -46.58 -14.82 18.68
C THR A 271 -46.80 -15.59 19.98
N ASP A 272 -46.21 -16.78 20.12
CA ASP A 272 -46.27 -17.55 21.36
C ASP A 272 -45.52 -16.83 22.50
N ALA A 273 -46.01 -16.96 23.74
CA ALA A 273 -45.45 -16.28 24.90
C ALA A 273 -43.97 -16.64 25.14
N GLN A 274 -43.60 -17.91 24.99
CA GLN A 274 -42.21 -18.35 25.14
C GLN A 274 -41.34 -17.85 23.98
N GLY A 275 -41.91 -17.81 22.77
CA GLY A 275 -41.26 -17.23 21.61
C GLY A 275 -40.96 -15.74 21.77
N ILE A 276 -41.91 -14.96 22.29
CA ILE A 276 -41.74 -13.54 22.59
C ILE A 276 -40.62 -13.33 23.63
N ALA A 277 -40.61 -14.15 24.69
CA ALA A 277 -39.56 -14.09 25.71
C ALA A 277 -38.17 -14.40 25.13
N ASN A 278 -38.04 -15.51 24.37
CA ASN A 278 -36.79 -15.90 23.72
C ASN A 278 -36.29 -14.83 22.74
N ASN A 279 -37.20 -14.26 21.93
CA ASN A 279 -36.85 -13.17 21.01
C ASN A 279 -36.41 -11.91 21.76
N THR A 280 -37.04 -11.60 22.90
CA THR A 280 -36.65 -10.47 23.76
C THR A 280 -35.23 -10.66 24.31
N THR A 281 -34.90 -11.87 24.78
CA THR A 281 -33.54 -12.21 25.20
C THR A 281 -32.55 -12.07 24.04
N MET A 282 -32.93 -12.51 22.84
CA MET A 282 -32.07 -12.36 21.66
C MET A 282 -31.87 -10.89 21.28
N MET A 283 -32.89 -10.03 21.39
CA MET A 283 -32.76 -8.59 21.18
C MET A 283 -31.78 -7.95 22.18
N VAL A 284 -31.82 -8.36 23.46
CA VAL A 284 -30.84 -7.92 24.46
C VAL A 284 -29.41 -8.29 24.02
N LEU A 285 -29.19 -9.54 23.60
CA LEU A 285 -27.91 -10.00 23.09
C LEU A 285 -27.47 -9.26 21.82
N ALA A 286 -28.41 -8.97 20.91
CA ALA A 286 -28.17 -8.25 19.68
C ALA A 286 -27.67 -6.83 19.96
N TYR A 287 -28.35 -6.09 20.85
CA TYR A 287 -27.93 -4.73 21.21
C TYR A 287 -26.62 -4.69 22.01
N LEU A 288 -26.36 -5.69 22.87
CA LEU A 288 -25.05 -5.84 23.54
C LEU A 288 -23.93 -6.05 22.52
N CYS A 289 -24.14 -6.94 21.55
CA CYS A 289 -23.14 -7.20 20.50
C CYS A 289 -22.97 -6.00 19.57
N ALA A 290 -24.04 -5.26 19.27
CA ALA A 290 -23.97 -4.03 18.50
C ALA A 290 -23.17 -2.93 19.24
N ALA A 291 -23.42 -2.76 20.54
CA ALA A 291 -22.63 -1.87 21.41
C ALA A 291 -21.15 -2.27 21.40
N ALA A 292 -20.85 -3.57 21.56
CA ALA A 292 -19.48 -4.09 21.50
C ALA A 292 -18.84 -3.87 20.11
N ALA A 293 -19.60 -4.03 19.02
CA ALA A 293 -19.11 -3.80 17.67
C ALA A 293 -18.76 -2.32 17.44
N VAL A 294 -19.60 -1.39 17.92
CA VAL A 294 -19.33 0.05 17.87
C VAL A 294 -18.11 0.41 18.72
N ALA A 295 -17.99 -0.12 19.93
CA ALA A 295 -16.84 0.11 20.79
C ALA A 295 -15.54 -0.43 20.16
N ALA A 296 -15.58 -1.62 19.56
CA ALA A 296 -14.44 -2.19 18.86
C ALA A 296 -14.09 -1.38 17.59
N ALA A 297 -15.08 -0.90 16.84
CA ALA A 297 -14.88 0.02 15.72
C ALA A 297 -14.22 1.33 16.17
N ALA A 298 -14.63 1.88 17.32
CA ALA A 298 -14.01 3.05 17.91
C ALA A 298 -12.54 2.81 18.27
N ARG A 299 -12.18 1.63 18.79
CA ARG A 299 -10.77 1.27 19.05
C ARG A 299 -9.95 1.18 17.76
N VAL A 300 -10.53 0.66 16.68
CA VAL A 300 -9.88 0.65 15.36
C VAL A 300 -9.67 2.09 14.88
N PHE A 301 -10.72 2.91 14.90
CA PHE A 301 -10.68 4.32 14.51
C PHE A 301 -9.61 5.11 15.29
N GLU A 302 -9.60 5.03 16.62
CA GLU A 302 -8.57 5.69 17.44
C GLU A 302 -7.16 5.17 17.15
N GLY A 303 -7.03 3.88 16.85
CA GLY A 303 -5.75 3.31 16.43
C GLY A 303 -5.18 3.97 15.17
N PHE A 304 -6.05 4.40 14.25
CA PHE A 304 -5.69 5.16 13.06
C PHE A 304 -5.47 6.66 13.34
N GLU A 305 -6.30 7.29 14.18
CA GLU A 305 -6.20 8.72 14.52
C GLU A 305 -5.06 9.07 15.47
N GLN A 306 -4.61 8.13 16.31
CA GLN A 306 -3.44 8.33 17.15
C GLN A 306 -2.22 8.57 16.27
N LYS A 307 -1.80 9.83 16.18
CA LYS A 307 -0.53 10.21 15.57
C LYS A 307 0.57 9.49 16.36
N PRO A 308 1.45 8.72 15.70
CA PRO A 308 2.63 8.23 16.38
C PRO A 308 3.35 9.44 16.95
N VAL A 309 3.72 9.38 18.22
CA VAL A 309 4.81 10.22 18.73
C VAL A 309 6.02 9.71 17.97
N GLU A 310 6.27 10.25 16.77
CA GLU A 310 7.55 10.12 16.13
C GLU A 310 8.54 10.75 17.10
N ARG A 311 9.15 9.93 17.96
CA ARG A 311 10.44 10.28 18.53
C ARG A 311 11.31 10.48 17.31
N PRO A 312 11.76 11.70 17.00
CA PRO A 312 12.55 11.92 15.80
C PRO A 312 13.76 10.99 15.93
N ALA A 313 13.85 10.00 15.04
CA ALA A 313 14.99 9.07 14.98
C ALA A 313 16.30 9.85 14.73
N HIS A 314 16.17 11.07 14.21
CA HIS A 314 17.23 12.03 14.07
C HIS A 314 17.20 13.00 15.25
N ARG A 315 18.18 12.84 16.15
CA ARG A 315 18.54 13.90 17.10
C ARG A 315 18.98 15.10 16.27
N TRP A 316 18.21 16.18 16.32
CA TRP A 316 18.65 17.47 15.80
C TRP A 316 19.90 17.88 16.56
N VAL A 317 21.07 17.72 15.92
CA VAL A 317 22.30 18.31 16.41
C VAL A 317 22.28 19.75 15.93
N VAL A 318 22.18 20.69 16.87
CA VAL A 318 22.39 22.10 16.57
C VAL A 318 23.85 22.23 16.14
N VAL A 319 24.08 22.34 14.83
CA VAL A 319 25.40 22.68 14.30
C VAL A 319 25.59 24.16 14.59
N ASN A 320 26.41 24.47 15.60
CA ASN A 320 26.84 25.84 15.83
C ASN A 320 27.67 26.27 14.61
N THR A 321 27.14 27.18 13.78
CA THR A 321 27.83 27.68 12.58
C THR A 321 28.95 28.65 12.91
N ASP A 322 29.11 29.01 14.17
CA ASP A 322 30.18 29.89 14.61
C ASP A 322 31.35 29.02 15.10
N GLY A 323 32.37 28.89 14.25
CA GLY A 323 33.64 28.23 14.53
C GLY A 323 34.44 28.95 15.62
N ARG A 324 33.94 28.96 16.85
CA ARG A 324 34.70 29.35 18.04
C ARG A 324 34.53 28.24 19.06
N SER A 325 35.58 27.42 19.18
CA SER A 325 35.73 26.41 20.22
C SER A 325 35.44 27.05 21.58
N ALA A 326 34.29 26.71 22.17
CA ALA A 326 34.01 27.02 23.57
C ALA A 326 34.84 26.05 24.44
N PRO A 327 35.49 26.52 25.52
CA PRO A 327 36.30 25.66 26.35
C PRO A 327 35.43 24.64 27.08
N ALA A 328 35.99 23.46 27.33
CA ALA A 328 35.34 22.39 28.08
C ALA A 328 34.87 22.90 29.45
N SER A 329 33.56 23.08 29.59
CA SER A 329 32.90 23.36 30.86
C SER A 329 32.44 22.03 31.46
N SER A 330 33.27 21.49 32.33
CA SER A 330 32.94 20.39 33.24
C SER A 330 32.01 20.90 34.35
N VAL A 331 30.69 20.76 34.19
CA VAL A 331 29.76 20.68 35.34
C VAL A 331 28.57 19.80 34.95
N ALA A 332 28.51 18.61 35.51
CA ALA A 332 27.28 17.85 35.66
C ALA A 332 26.46 18.54 36.76
N VAL A 333 25.31 19.10 36.39
CA VAL A 333 24.27 19.48 37.38
C VAL A 333 23.24 18.36 37.35
N GLU A 334 23.52 17.34 38.14
CA GLU A 334 22.53 16.39 38.62
C GLU A 334 21.74 17.14 39.68
N LEU A 335 20.54 17.59 39.34
CA LEU A 335 19.58 18.12 40.32
C LEU A 335 18.92 16.93 41.00
N ASP A 336 19.62 16.44 42.02
CA ASP A 336 19.09 15.52 43.01
C ASP A 336 17.95 16.19 43.79
N GLY A 337 16.83 15.48 43.92
CA GLY A 337 15.81 15.69 44.95
C GLY A 337 15.12 17.06 45.00
N GLN A 338 14.00 17.18 44.29
CA GLN A 338 12.94 18.10 44.73
C GLN A 338 11.55 17.58 44.29
N GLU A 339 10.93 16.74 45.12
CA GLU A 339 9.48 16.84 45.29
C GLU A 339 9.21 18.09 46.13
N PRO A 340 8.23 18.93 45.74
CA PRO A 340 7.11 19.09 46.66
C PRO A 340 5.76 19.29 45.96
N ALA A 341 4.81 18.46 46.41
CA ALA A 341 3.49 18.85 46.93
C ALA A 341 2.38 19.34 45.98
N ALA A 342 1.31 18.54 46.01
CA ALA A 342 -0.10 18.88 46.25
C ALA A 342 -1.06 18.50 45.11
#